data_AF-A0A4Y8UX53-F1
#
_entry.id   AF-A0A4Y8UX53-F1
#
_cell.length_a   1.000
_cell.length_b   1.000
_cell.length_c   1.000
_cell.angle_alpha   90.00
_cell.angle_beta   90.00
_cell.angle_gamma   90.00
#
_symmetry.space_group_name_H-M   'P 1'
#
loop_
_entity.id
_entity.type
_entity.pdbx_description
1 polymer ?
#
loop_
_entity_poly.entity_id
_entity_poly.type
_entity_poly.pdbx_seq_one_letter_code
_entity_poly.pdbx_strand_id
1 'polypeptide(L)'
;MRTRRAAWTVVGRLVGGVVLLGGCAGAAPPGGEPPGGEMGRGGAAEVVDAADCAVQEVVVALGAGDGEGLPAAPRAGAVPRGFEPVAAVECRLAALALVPGPAPELVPELGAPAVPGDSAGARVPPGRTVEAPALPGAVEDAPAAPGSSRTEGSEPTSPGVRIDAVRLEGDLGPLLAQLRRPDVAARPDQACMAMFQAVPVLYLVDADGRAVRVTWPTDACGFLREGAIESVATLTEVDRDELTLP
;
A
#
# COMPACT_ATOMS: atom_id res chain seq x y z
N MET A 1 -41.52 3.59 -27.55
CA MET A 1 -40.96 4.96 -27.57
C MET A 1 -42.03 5.95 -27.11
N ARG A 2 -41.97 6.40 -25.85
CA ARG A 2 -42.87 7.43 -25.31
C ARG A 2 -42.01 8.48 -24.62
N THR A 3 -41.91 9.62 -25.27
CA THR A 3 -41.22 10.84 -24.84
C THR A 3 -42.02 11.50 -23.73
N ARG A 4 -41.46 11.57 -22.52
CA ARG A 4 -41.96 12.45 -21.46
C ARG A 4 -41.02 13.65 -21.36
N ARG A 5 -41.48 14.80 -21.84
CA ARG A 5 -40.87 16.11 -21.61
C ARG A 5 -41.26 16.55 -20.20
N ALA A 6 -40.29 16.74 -19.31
CA ALA A 6 -40.51 17.36 -18.01
C ALA A 6 -39.92 18.77 -18.05
N ALA A 7 -40.81 19.76 -18.08
CA ALA A 7 -40.52 21.17 -17.84
C ALA A 7 -40.55 21.40 -16.32
N TRP A 8 -39.46 21.93 -15.75
CA TRP A 8 -39.45 22.40 -14.37
C TRP A 8 -38.84 23.80 -14.28
N THR A 9 -39.40 24.50 -13.32
CA THR A 9 -39.65 25.93 -13.24
C THR A 9 -38.48 26.66 -12.57
N VAL A 10 -38.16 27.83 -13.10
CA VAL A 10 -37.23 28.80 -12.49
C VAL A 10 -37.95 29.50 -11.33
N VAL A 11 -37.46 29.30 -10.12
CA VAL A 11 -37.76 30.08 -8.90
C VAL A 11 -36.40 30.23 -8.21
N GLY A 12 -35.88 31.38 -7.82
CA GLY A 12 -36.45 32.68 -7.48
C GLY A 12 -35.60 33.15 -6.30
N ARG A 13 -34.69 34.10 -6.55
CA ARG A 13 -33.70 34.60 -5.57
C ARG A 13 -34.37 35.23 -4.35
N LEU A 14 -33.97 34.82 -3.14
CA LEU A 14 -34.07 35.63 -1.94
C LEU A 14 -32.66 35.85 -1.38
N VAL A 15 -32.20 37.09 -1.49
CA VAL A 15 -30.97 37.60 -0.88
C VAL A 15 -31.32 38.01 0.55
N GLY A 16 -30.95 37.17 1.51
CA GLY A 16 -30.96 37.50 2.93
C GLY A 16 -29.56 37.95 3.35
N GLY A 17 -29.38 39.25 3.60
CA GLY A 17 -28.15 39.82 4.11
C GLY A 17 -27.97 39.48 5.60
N VAL A 18 -26.86 38.80 5.91
CA VAL A 18 -26.38 38.61 7.28
C VAL A 18 -25.09 39.42 7.42
N VAL A 19 -25.13 40.44 8.28
CA VAL A 19 -23.97 41.21 8.74
C VAL A 19 -23.38 40.47 9.93
N LEU A 20 -22.18 39.90 9.76
CA LEU A 20 -21.36 39.41 10.87
C LEU A 20 -20.11 40.28 11.00
N LEU A 21 -19.97 40.84 12.21
CA LEU A 21 -18.90 41.72 12.64
C LEU A 21 -17.60 40.93 12.85
N GLY A 22 -16.52 41.42 12.23
CA GLY A 22 -15.18 41.49 12.83
C GLY A 22 -14.47 40.18 13.23
N GLY A 23 -13.77 39.58 12.27
CA GLY A 23 -12.67 38.64 12.53
C GLY A 23 -11.73 38.64 11.31
N CYS A 24 -10.42 38.79 11.52
CA CYS A 24 -9.40 39.02 10.48
C CYS A 24 -9.49 38.01 9.33
N ALA A 25 -10.08 38.44 8.21
CA ALA A 25 -10.18 37.70 6.97
C ALA A 25 -9.06 38.14 6.02
N GLY A 26 -8.14 37.21 5.72
CA GLY A 26 -7.33 37.30 4.51
C GLY A 26 -8.28 37.24 3.30
N ALA A 27 -8.15 38.21 2.39
CA ALA A 27 -8.96 38.30 1.20
C ALA A 27 -8.75 37.06 0.31
N ALA A 28 -9.71 36.16 0.30
CA ALA A 28 -9.81 35.11 -0.71
C ALA A 28 -10.43 35.71 -1.99
N PRO A 29 -9.84 35.49 -3.18
CA PRO A 29 -10.36 36.03 -4.42
C PRO A 29 -11.74 35.42 -4.77
N PRO A 30 -12.72 36.23 -5.19
CA PRO A 30 -14.02 35.73 -5.62
C PRO A 30 -13.94 35.16 -7.04
N GLY A 31 -14.26 33.88 -7.23
CA GLY A 31 -14.56 33.34 -8.56
C GLY A 31 -13.85 32.07 -9.00
N GLY A 32 -13.13 31.36 -8.13
CA GLY A 32 -12.77 29.98 -8.40
C GLY A 32 -13.94 29.07 -8.04
N GLU A 33 -14.54 28.40 -9.03
CA GLU A 33 -15.31 27.19 -8.80
C GLU A 33 -14.48 26.33 -7.83
N PRO A 34 -15.00 25.93 -6.65
CA PRO A 34 -14.26 24.98 -5.83
C PRO A 34 -14.01 23.80 -6.76
N PRO A 35 -12.74 23.37 -7.00
CA PRO A 35 -12.52 22.17 -7.78
C PRO A 35 -13.41 21.14 -7.12
N GLY A 36 -14.41 20.67 -7.86
CA GLY A 36 -15.35 19.66 -7.40
C GLY A 36 -14.48 18.47 -7.05
N GLY A 37 -14.06 18.45 -5.79
CA GLY A 37 -13.09 17.52 -5.26
C GLY A 37 -13.81 16.22 -5.13
N GLU A 38 -13.99 15.54 -6.26
CA GLU A 38 -14.00 14.10 -6.26
C GLU A 38 -12.71 13.71 -5.54
N MET A 39 -12.81 13.47 -4.23
CA MET A 39 -11.87 12.67 -3.46
C MET A 39 -11.92 11.20 -3.93
N GLY A 40 -12.26 10.97 -5.20
CA GLY A 40 -12.14 9.69 -5.86
C GLY A 40 -10.71 9.50 -6.30
N ARG A 41 -10.30 8.22 -6.39
CA ARG A 41 -9.12 7.73 -7.10
C ARG A 41 -8.59 8.78 -8.08
N GLY A 42 -7.39 9.30 -7.81
CA GLY A 42 -6.74 10.33 -8.65
C GLY A 42 -6.92 10.00 -10.13
N GLY A 43 -7.05 11.02 -10.98
CA GLY A 43 -7.64 10.97 -12.33
C GLY A 43 -7.16 9.86 -13.31
N ALA A 44 -7.15 10.14 -14.60
CA ALA A 44 -6.60 9.16 -15.54
C ALA A 44 -5.11 8.90 -15.21
N ALA A 45 -4.70 7.63 -15.20
CA ALA A 45 -3.30 7.24 -15.09
C ALA A 45 -2.52 7.82 -16.27
N GLU A 46 -1.26 8.15 -16.02
CA GLU A 46 -0.33 8.56 -17.06
C GLU A 46 0.08 7.35 -17.92
N VAL A 47 0.07 7.54 -19.24
CA VAL A 47 0.54 6.53 -20.20
C VAL A 47 2.02 6.76 -20.45
N VAL A 48 2.83 5.72 -20.24
CA VAL A 48 4.27 5.70 -20.46
C VAL A 48 4.65 4.65 -21.50
N ASP A 49 5.87 4.73 -22.03
CA ASP A 49 6.34 3.83 -23.10
C ASP A 49 6.55 2.38 -22.63
N ALA A 50 6.79 2.14 -21.34
CA ALA A 50 6.96 0.81 -20.77
C ALA A 50 6.66 0.79 -19.26
N ALA A 51 6.39 -0.40 -18.71
CA ALA A 51 6.27 -0.59 -17.27
C ALA A 51 7.66 -0.52 -16.62
N ASP A 52 7.80 0.28 -15.56
CA ASP A 52 9.06 0.44 -14.84
C ASP A 52 8.86 0.14 -13.35
N CYS A 53 9.50 -0.92 -12.87
CA CYS A 53 9.49 -1.33 -11.46
C CYS A 53 10.65 -0.72 -10.66
N ALA A 54 11.59 -0.04 -11.31
CA ALA A 54 12.76 0.62 -10.70
C ALA A 54 12.54 2.13 -10.46
N VAL A 55 11.32 2.50 -10.08
CA VAL A 55 10.93 3.88 -9.73
C VAL A 55 10.70 4.02 -8.23
N GLN A 56 10.95 5.21 -7.69
CA GLN A 56 10.95 5.49 -6.25
C GLN A 56 9.68 4.98 -5.54
N GLU A 57 8.51 5.31 -6.06
CA GLU A 57 7.23 4.98 -5.43
C GLU A 57 6.91 3.48 -5.46
N VAL A 58 7.47 2.71 -6.41
CA VAL A 58 7.34 1.25 -6.43
C VAL A 58 8.17 0.67 -5.28
N VAL A 59 9.42 1.10 -5.13
CA VAL A 59 10.33 0.64 -4.06
C VAL A 59 9.76 0.94 -2.68
N VAL A 60 9.24 2.16 -2.48
CA VAL A 60 8.59 2.57 -1.24
C VAL A 60 7.33 1.75 -0.99
N ALA A 61 6.47 1.56 -1.99
CA ALA A 61 5.23 0.78 -1.85
C ALA A 61 5.49 -0.70 -1.51
N LEU A 62 6.59 -1.25 -1.99
CA LEU A 62 7.03 -2.60 -1.68
C LEU A 62 7.72 -2.72 -0.31
N GLY A 63 8.06 -1.61 0.35
CA GLY A 63 8.78 -1.60 1.62
C GLY A 63 10.25 -2.00 1.49
N ALA A 64 10.84 -1.81 0.32
CA ALA A 64 12.19 -2.26 0.00
C ALA A 64 13.28 -1.19 0.27
N GLY A 65 12.87 0.05 0.55
CA GLY A 65 13.74 1.19 0.80
C GLY A 65 12.97 2.50 0.71
N ASP A 66 13.67 3.63 0.80
CA ASP A 66 13.13 4.98 0.57
C ASP A 66 13.13 5.39 -0.92
N GLY A 67 13.78 4.58 -1.76
CA GLY A 67 13.91 4.82 -3.20
C GLY A 67 14.76 6.04 -3.54
N GLU A 68 15.66 6.46 -2.64
CA GLU A 68 16.58 7.57 -2.91
C GLU A 68 17.42 7.30 -4.18
N GLY A 69 17.53 8.30 -5.04
CA GLY A 69 18.29 8.20 -6.31
C GLY A 69 17.53 7.55 -7.47
N LEU A 70 16.33 6.99 -7.25
CA LEU A 70 15.50 6.45 -8.32
C LEU A 70 14.64 7.55 -8.99
N PRO A 71 14.28 7.37 -10.28
CA PRO A 71 13.33 8.26 -10.94
C PRO A 71 11.94 8.21 -10.28
N ALA A 72 11.20 9.31 -10.37
CA ALA A 72 9.80 9.37 -9.94
C ALA A 72 8.91 8.52 -10.86
N ALA A 73 7.97 7.80 -10.27
CA ALA A 73 7.01 6.98 -10.98
C ALA A 73 6.01 7.83 -11.78
N PRO A 74 5.50 7.31 -12.91
CA PRO A 74 4.38 7.95 -13.58
C PRO A 74 3.16 8.03 -12.67
N ARG A 75 2.31 9.02 -12.93
CA ARG A 75 1.11 9.23 -12.10
C ARG A 75 0.20 8.01 -12.18
N ALA A 76 0.01 7.34 -11.05
CA ALA A 76 -0.96 6.26 -10.94
C ALA A 76 -2.40 6.80 -10.95
N GLY A 77 -3.33 6.03 -11.50
CA GLY A 77 -4.73 6.43 -11.53
C GLY A 77 -5.66 5.38 -12.15
N ALA A 78 -6.82 5.85 -12.62
CA ALA A 78 -7.77 5.04 -13.37
C ALA A 78 -7.27 4.76 -14.80
N VAL A 79 -7.63 3.59 -15.36
CA VAL A 79 -7.28 3.25 -16.74
C VAL A 79 -7.87 4.29 -17.71
N PRO A 80 -7.04 4.95 -18.55
CA PRO A 80 -7.52 5.95 -19.49
C PRO A 80 -8.56 5.39 -20.48
N ARG A 81 -9.50 6.23 -20.91
CA ARG A 81 -10.46 5.83 -21.96
C ARG A 81 -9.73 5.52 -23.26
N GLY A 82 -10.04 4.38 -23.86
CA GLY A 82 -9.40 3.92 -25.10
C GLY A 82 -8.05 3.23 -24.90
N PHE A 83 -7.56 3.10 -23.67
CA PHE A 83 -6.43 2.22 -23.37
C PHE A 83 -6.95 0.76 -23.31
N GLU A 84 -6.46 -0.09 -24.21
CA GLU A 84 -6.88 -1.49 -24.37
C GLU A 84 -5.74 -2.42 -23.93
N PRO A 85 -5.71 -2.81 -22.64
CA PRO A 85 -4.62 -3.62 -22.13
C PRO A 85 -4.73 -5.06 -22.61
N VAL A 86 -3.57 -5.63 -22.95
CA VAL A 86 -3.41 -7.03 -23.39
C VAL A 86 -2.59 -7.85 -22.41
N ALA A 87 -1.83 -7.21 -21.52
CA ALA A 87 -1.10 -7.84 -20.43
C ALA A 87 -1.13 -6.96 -19.16
N ALA A 88 -0.66 -7.53 -18.05
CA ALA A 88 -0.34 -6.78 -16.84
C ALA A 88 1.11 -7.06 -16.43
N VAL A 89 1.73 -6.11 -15.75
CA VAL A 89 3.05 -6.29 -15.11
C VAL A 89 2.90 -6.02 -13.63
N GLU A 90 3.22 -7.02 -12.81
CA GLU A 90 3.24 -6.90 -11.36
C GLU A 90 4.68 -6.73 -10.88
N CYS A 91 4.95 -5.64 -10.16
CA CYS A 91 6.23 -5.44 -9.49
C CYS A 91 6.20 -6.17 -8.16
N ARG A 92 7.08 -7.16 -7.97
CA ARG A 92 7.20 -7.92 -6.74
C ARG A 92 8.57 -7.68 -6.14
N LEU A 93 8.67 -7.65 -4.81
CA LEU A 93 9.98 -7.90 -4.21
C LEU A 93 10.39 -9.30 -4.63
N ALA A 94 11.52 -9.41 -5.33
CA ALA A 94 12.12 -10.71 -5.59
C ALA A 94 12.31 -11.30 -4.19
N ALA A 95 11.55 -12.35 -3.90
CA ALA A 95 11.38 -12.87 -2.56
C ALA A 95 12.73 -12.84 -1.90
N LEU A 96 12.86 -12.13 -0.75
CA LEU A 96 14.06 -12.15 0.09
C LEU A 96 14.54 -13.57 -0.03
N ALA A 97 15.62 -13.80 -0.79
CA ALA A 97 16.08 -15.14 -0.99
C ALA A 97 16.44 -15.50 0.43
N LEU A 98 15.55 -16.24 1.10
CA LEU A 98 15.83 -16.91 2.34
C LEU A 98 17.05 -17.66 1.91
N VAL A 99 18.20 -17.10 2.24
CA VAL A 99 19.48 -17.58 1.78
C VAL A 99 19.36 -19.06 2.04
N PRO A 100 19.53 -19.94 1.03
CA PRO A 100 19.47 -21.37 1.25
C PRO A 100 20.71 -21.76 2.06
N GLY A 101 20.82 -21.23 3.28
CA GLY A 101 21.46 -21.90 4.37
C GLY A 101 20.59 -23.10 4.72
N PRO A 102 21.20 -24.11 5.34
CA PRO A 102 20.42 -25.21 5.90
C PRO A 102 19.30 -24.60 6.74
N ALA A 103 18.06 -25.08 6.53
CA ALA A 103 16.97 -24.76 7.44
C ALA A 103 17.54 -24.87 8.86
N PRO A 104 17.40 -23.86 9.73
CA PRO A 104 17.85 -23.99 11.10
C PRO A 104 17.23 -25.30 11.58
N GLU A 105 18.09 -26.28 11.85
CA GLU A 105 17.64 -27.55 12.39
C GLU A 105 16.89 -27.13 13.66
N LEU A 106 15.56 -27.23 13.62
CA LEU A 106 14.72 -26.94 14.77
C LEU A 106 15.12 -28.02 15.76
N VAL A 107 16.18 -27.76 16.53
CA VAL A 107 16.62 -28.62 17.61
C VAL A 107 15.39 -28.71 18.49
N PRO A 108 14.74 -29.89 18.55
CA PRO A 108 13.66 -30.06 19.50
C PRO A 108 14.36 -29.96 20.85
N GLU A 109 14.26 -28.81 21.51
CA GLU A 109 14.44 -28.72 22.96
C GLU A 109 13.29 -29.53 23.55
N LEU A 110 13.50 -30.85 23.51
CA LEU A 110 12.65 -31.92 23.99
C LEU A 110 12.80 -31.97 25.51
N GLY A 111 12.61 -30.82 26.16
CA GLY A 111 12.29 -30.71 27.57
C GLY A 111 10.79 -30.78 27.75
N ALA A 112 10.16 -31.86 27.27
CA ALA A 112 8.79 -32.15 27.64
C ALA A 112 8.74 -32.36 29.16
N PRO A 113 8.06 -31.52 29.96
CA PRO A 113 7.72 -31.94 31.31
C PRO A 113 6.81 -33.16 31.17
N ALA A 114 7.28 -34.29 31.72
CA ALA A 114 6.44 -35.46 31.91
C ALA A 114 5.12 -34.99 32.56
N VAL A 115 3.99 -35.33 31.96
CA VAL A 115 2.68 -35.07 32.52
C VAL A 115 2.33 -36.25 33.42
N PRO A 116 2.36 -36.13 34.76
CA PRO A 116 1.58 -37.01 35.59
C PRO A 116 0.17 -36.42 35.74
N GLY A 117 -0.82 -37.23 35.36
CA GLY A 117 -2.08 -37.41 36.08
C GLY A 117 -2.95 -36.19 36.38
N ASP A 118 -4.15 -36.23 35.80
CA ASP A 118 -5.42 -36.08 36.51
C ASP A 118 -5.51 -34.98 37.58
N SER A 119 -6.18 -33.88 37.26
CA SER A 119 -6.72 -32.96 38.27
C SER A 119 -7.96 -32.25 37.75
N ALA A 120 -9.08 -32.80 38.18
CA ALA A 120 -10.39 -32.18 38.15
C ALA A 120 -10.39 -30.79 38.84
N GLY A 121 -11.14 -29.86 38.26
CA GLY A 121 -11.87 -28.79 38.95
C GLY A 121 -11.07 -27.85 39.86
N ALA A 122 -10.56 -26.75 39.32
CA ALA A 122 -10.20 -25.58 40.11
C ALA A 122 -10.92 -24.33 39.59
N ARG A 123 -11.75 -23.74 40.46
CA ARG A 123 -12.38 -22.42 40.28
C ARG A 123 -11.31 -21.34 40.22
N VAL A 124 -11.46 -20.41 39.29
CA VAL A 124 -10.69 -19.16 39.21
C VAL A 124 -11.15 -18.20 40.32
N PRO A 125 -10.28 -17.75 41.24
CA PRO A 125 -10.61 -16.66 42.16
C PRO A 125 -10.45 -15.30 41.45
N PRO A 126 -11.29 -14.30 41.76
CA PRO A 126 -11.11 -12.94 41.28
C PRO A 126 -10.08 -12.19 42.13
N GLY A 127 -9.27 -11.36 41.46
CA GLY A 127 -8.54 -10.26 42.09
C GLY A 127 -7.05 -10.50 42.29
N ARG A 128 -6.24 -10.04 41.33
CA ARG A 128 -4.87 -9.58 41.60
C ARG A 128 -4.55 -8.40 40.70
N THR A 129 -4.58 -7.21 41.27
CA THR A 129 -3.91 -6.01 40.77
C THR A 129 -2.41 -6.28 40.78
N VAL A 130 -1.77 -6.23 39.61
CA VAL A 130 -0.31 -6.27 39.50
C VAL A 130 0.17 -4.83 39.40
N GLU A 131 0.84 -4.40 40.46
CA GLU A 131 1.53 -3.12 40.59
C GLU A 131 2.86 -3.21 39.83
N ALA A 132 3.12 -2.25 38.95
CA ALA A 132 4.34 -2.19 38.14
C ALA A 132 5.51 -1.63 38.98
N PRO A 133 6.67 -2.30 39.05
CA PRO A 133 7.83 -1.74 39.73
C PRO A 133 8.52 -0.67 38.88
N ALA A 134 8.74 0.48 39.50
CA ALA A 134 9.64 1.52 39.01
C ALA A 134 11.10 1.04 39.11
N LEU A 135 11.86 1.18 38.03
CA LEU A 135 13.31 0.96 38.01
C LEU A 135 14.04 2.31 38.14
N PRO A 136 14.89 2.50 39.16
CA PRO A 136 15.86 3.58 39.22
C PRO A 136 17.30 3.10 38.93
N GLY A 137 18.13 4.01 38.43
CA GLY A 137 19.61 3.91 38.46
C GLY A 137 20.22 3.36 37.17
N ALA A 138 20.98 4.17 36.42
CA ALA A 138 22.38 4.52 36.64
C ALA A 138 23.33 3.36 36.32
N VAL A 139 24.04 3.46 35.19
CA VAL A 139 25.31 2.75 34.97
C VAL A 139 26.34 3.72 34.42
N GLU A 140 27.50 3.65 35.09
CA GLU A 140 28.63 4.56 35.10
C GLU A 140 29.57 4.38 33.90
N ASP A 141 30.39 5.40 33.69
CA ASP A 141 31.51 5.51 32.76
C ASP A 141 32.46 4.29 32.80
N ALA A 142 32.59 3.60 31.66
CA ALA A 142 33.62 2.59 31.43
C ALA A 142 34.81 3.20 30.65
N PRO A 143 36.06 2.99 31.10
CA PRO A 143 37.24 3.60 30.50
C PRO A 143 37.62 2.97 29.14
N ALA A 144 38.08 3.85 28.25
CA ALA A 144 38.50 3.55 26.89
C ALA A 144 39.74 2.62 26.85
N ALA A 145 39.59 1.48 26.15
CA ALA A 145 40.71 0.61 25.78
C ALA A 145 41.33 1.07 24.44
N PRO A 146 42.66 1.20 24.35
CA PRO A 146 43.33 1.58 23.11
C PRO A 146 43.61 0.37 22.20
N GLY A 147 43.35 0.58 20.91
CA GLY A 147 44.14 -0.04 19.82
C GLY A 147 43.79 -1.46 19.42
N SER A 148 42.58 -1.70 18.90
CA SER A 148 42.37 -2.81 17.95
C SER A 148 42.68 -2.31 16.55
N SER A 149 43.71 -2.91 15.96
CA SER A 149 44.11 -2.76 14.56
C SER A 149 42.88 -2.94 13.66
N ARG A 150 42.58 -1.87 12.95
CA ARG A 150 41.51 -1.74 11.97
C ARG A 150 41.82 -2.70 10.82
N THR A 151 41.34 -3.93 10.91
CA THR A 151 41.18 -4.77 9.72
C THR A 151 40.28 -3.96 8.79
N GLU A 152 40.79 -3.62 7.61
CA GLU A 152 40.00 -3.11 6.49
C GLU A 152 38.98 -4.21 6.15
N GLY A 153 37.89 -4.21 6.91
CA GLY A 153 36.72 -5.01 6.66
C GLY A 153 36.28 -4.65 5.27
N SER A 154 36.22 -5.65 4.39
CA SER A 154 35.44 -5.54 3.18
C SER A 154 34.07 -5.07 3.63
N GLU A 155 33.75 -3.80 3.38
CA GLU A 155 32.41 -3.28 3.65
C GLU A 155 31.47 -4.27 2.98
N PRO A 156 30.59 -4.93 3.74
CA PRO A 156 29.64 -5.83 3.13
C PRO A 156 28.88 -4.97 2.13
N THR A 157 29.14 -5.20 0.84
CA THR A 157 28.35 -4.60 -0.23
C THR A 157 26.94 -5.00 0.11
N SER A 158 26.15 -4.03 0.61
CA SER A 158 24.78 -4.27 1.01
C SER A 158 24.13 -4.98 -0.17
N PRO A 159 23.62 -6.21 0.02
CA PRO A 159 23.03 -6.94 -1.08
C PRO A 159 21.91 -6.07 -1.63
N GLY A 160 22.07 -5.63 -2.88
CA GLY A 160 21.15 -4.68 -3.52
C GLY A 160 19.71 -5.19 -3.45
N VAL A 161 18.76 -4.27 -3.43
CA VAL A 161 17.34 -4.62 -3.46
C VAL A 161 17.02 -5.26 -4.80
N ARG A 162 16.34 -6.41 -4.78
CA ARG A 162 15.92 -7.10 -5.99
C ARG A 162 14.41 -7.04 -6.16
N ILE A 163 13.97 -6.67 -7.35
CA ILE A 163 12.56 -6.50 -7.71
C ILE A 163 12.30 -7.30 -8.99
N ASP A 164 11.29 -8.16 -8.97
CA ASP A 164 10.83 -8.88 -10.15
C ASP A 164 9.76 -8.03 -10.86
N ALA A 165 9.94 -7.78 -12.15
CA ALA A 165 8.88 -7.34 -13.05
C ALA A 165 8.25 -8.57 -13.69
N VAL A 166 7.06 -8.97 -13.19
CA VAL A 166 6.39 -10.20 -13.62
C VAL A 166 5.32 -9.88 -14.64
N ARG A 167 5.49 -10.39 -15.87
CA ARG A 167 4.49 -10.24 -16.93
C ARG A 167 3.40 -11.31 -16.78
N LEU A 168 2.17 -10.85 -16.72
CA LEU A 168 0.96 -11.64 -16.53
C LEU A 168 0.05 -11.50 -17.75
N GLU A 169 -0.42 -12.62 -18.29
CA GLU A 169 -1.34 -12.67 -19.43
C GLU A 169 -2.53 -13.59 -19.15
N GLY A 170 -3.56 -13.51 -19.99
CA GLY A 170 -4.81 -14.29 -19.87
C GLY A 170 -6.05 -13.43 -20.04
N ASP A 171 -7.17 -13.87 -19.45
CA ASP A 171 -8.40 -13.07 -19.42
C ASP A 171 -8.28 -11.93 -18.40
N LEU A 172 -7.98 -10.72 -18.90
CA LEU A 172 -7.92 -9.51 -18.08
C LEU A 172 -9.30 -8.98 -17.67
N GLY A 173 -10.40 -9.54 -18.19
CA GLY A 173 -11.77 -9.09 -17.93
C GLY A 173 -12.10 -8.93 -16.45
N PRO A 174 -11.87 -9.94 -15.59
CA PRO A 174 -12.07 -9.86 -14.14
C PRO A 174 -11.26 -8.75 -13.46
N LEU A 175 -9.98 -8.62 -13.81
CA LEU A 175 -9.09 -7.57 -13.27
C LEU A 175 -9.58 -6.18 -13.67
N LEU A 176 -9.89 -5.95 -14.94
CA LEU A 176 -10.40 -4.66 -15.42
C LEU A 176 -11.77 -4.34 -14.82
N ALA A 177 -12.61 -5.34 -14.57
CA ALA A 177 -13.87 -5.15 -13.87
C ALA A 177 -13.65 -4.67 -12.44
N GLN A 178 -12.66 -5.22 -11.71
CA GLN A 178 -12.28 -4.74 -10.38
C GLN A 178 -11.77 -3.29 -10.43
N LEU A 179 -10.78 -3.01 -11.29
CA LEU A 179 -10.16 -1.68 -11.39
C LEU A 179 -11.14 -0.56 -11.76
N ARG A 180 -12.26 -0.88 -12.44
CA ARG A 180 -13.33 0.08 -12.76
C ARG A 180 -14.30 0.34 -11.61
N ARG A 181 -14.31 -0.47 -10.55
CA ARG A 181 -15.21 -0.26 -9.41
C ARG A 181 -14.87 1.07 -8.74
N PRO A 182 -15.85 1.84 -8.25
CA PRO A 182 -15.55 3.03 -7.45
C PRO A 182 -14.99 2.65 -6.08
N ASP A 183 -14.27 3.60 -5.46
CA ASP A 183 -13.91 3.53 -4.04
C ASP A 183 -15.18 3.60 -3.19
N VAL A 184 -15.13 3.02 -2.00
CA VAL A 184 -16.20 3.19 -1.02
C VAL A 184 -15.77 4.26 -0.03
N ALA A 185 -16.54 5.34 0.08
CA ALA A 185 -16.25 6.39 1.05
C ALA A 185 -16.54 5.91 2.48
N ALA A 186 -15.64 6.25 3.42
CA ALA A 186 -15.88 6.06 4.84
C ALA A 186 -17.09 6.89 5.30
N ARG A 187 -17.92 6.33 6.18
CA ARG A 187 -18.91 7.13 6.90
C ARG A 187 -18.21 7.95 7.98
N PRO A 188 -18.71 9.15 8.34
CA PRO A 188 -18.06 10.00 9.35
C PRO A 188 -17.90 9.34 10.73
N ASP A 189 -18.76 8.38 11.08
CA ASP A 189 -18.79 7.65 12.34
C ASP A 189 -18.13 6.25 12.25
N GLN A 190 -17.59 5.88 11.09
CA GLN A 190 -17.00 4.57 10.88
C GLN A 190 -15.57 4.52 11.44
N ALA A 191 -15.36 3.64 12.43
CA ALA A 191 -14.03 3.28 12.89
C ALA A 191 -13.46 2.15 12.01
N CYS A 192 -12.21 2.31 11.58
CA CYS A 192 -11.45 1.30 10.85
C CYS A 192 -10.34 0.77 11.74
N MET A 193 -10.13 -0.55 11.70
CA MET A 193 -8.97 -1.14 12.37
C MET A 193 -7.70 -0.72 11.63
N ALA A 194 -6.70 -0.26 12.38
CA ALA A 194 -5.38 0.06 11.84
C ALA A 194 -4.66 -1.24 11.48
N MET A 195 -4.92 -1.77 10.29
CA MET A 195 -4.24 -2.94 9.74
C MET A 195 -3.46 -2.53 8.50
N PHE A 196 -2.35 -3.23 8.26
CA PHE A 196 -1.57 -3.10 7.05
C PHE A 196 -2.02 -4.17 6.04
N GLN A 197 -2.18 -3.78 4.79
CA GLN A 197 -2.38 -4.69 3.67
C GLN A 197 -1.33 -4.40 2.61
N ALA A 198 -0.61 -5.43 2.19
CA ALA A 198 0.27 -5.34 1.03
C ALA A 198 -0.57 -5.15 -0.23
N VAL A 199 -0.38 -4.02 -0.92
CA VAL A 199 -1.09 -3.70 -2.17
C VAL A 199 -0.15 -3.98 -3.35
N PRO A 200 -0.51 -4.89 -4.28
CA PRO A 200 0.31 -5.15 -5.45
C PRO A 200 0.50 -3.89 -6.28
N VAL A 201 1.73 -3.63 -6.70
CA VAL A 201 2.02 -2.54 -7.64
C VAL A 201 1.86 -3.08 -9.05
N LEU A 202 0.88 -2.55 -9.78
CA LEU A 202 0.45 -3.11 -11.06
C LEU A 202 0.51 -2.06 -12.18
N TYR A 203 1.06 -2.48 -13.30
CA TYR A 203 0.95 -1.81 -14.59
C TYR A 203 0.03 -2.60 -15.51
N LEU A 204 -0.78 -1.93 -16.32
CA LEU A 204 -1.46 -2.54 -17.44
C LEU A 204 -0.74 -2.16 -18.73
N VAL A 205 -0.52 -3.12 -19.62
CA VAL A 205 0.28 -2.96 -20.84
C VAL A 205 -0.59 -3.21 -22.07
N ASP A 206 -0.54 -2.31 -23.05
CA ASP A 206 -1.28 -2.45 -24.32
C ASP A 206 -0.47 -3.18 -25.41
N ALA A 207 -1.07 -3.34 -26.59
CA ALA A 207 -0.45 -4.05 -27.71
C ALA A 207 0.79 -3.33 -28.30
N ASP A 208 0.93 -2.02 -28.05
CA ASP A 208 2.08 -1.22 -28.48
C ASP A 208 3.23 -1.28 -27.45
N GLY A 209 3.02 -1.96 -26.31
CA GLY A 209 3.97 -2.06 -25.21
C GLY A 209 3.90 -0.89 -24.21
N ARG A 210 3.02 0.08 -24.44
CA ARG A 210 2.82 1.21 -23.52
C ARG A 210 2.17 0.72 -22.24
N ALA A 211 2.48 1.39 -21.14
CA ALA A 211 1.99 1.00 -19.83
C ALA A 211 1.27 2.14 -19.10
N VAL A 212 0.34 1.77 -18.22
CA VAL A 212 -0.28 2.68 -17.24
C VAL A 212 -0.16 2.09 -15.85
N ARG A 213 0.31 2.87 -14.89
CA ARG A 213 0.33 2.47 -13.47
C ARG A 213 -1.07 2.63 -12.89
N VAL A 214 -1.68 1.56 -12.42
CA VAL A 214 -3.07 1.64 -11.93
C VAL A 214 -3.14 1.86 -10.42
N THR A 215 -4.13 2.62 -10.00
CA THR A 215 -4.52 2.70 -8.58
C THR A 215 -5.64 1.70 -8.32
N TRP A 216 -5.50 0.91 -7.26
CA TRP A 216 -6.53 -0.04 -6.87
C TRP A 216 -7.75 0.65 -6.26
N PRO A 217 -8.97 0.13 -6.54
CA PRO A 217 -10.14 0.50 -5.76
C PRO A 217 -10.00 0.07 -4.31
N THR A 218 -10.42 0.96 -3.40
CA THR A 218 -10.42 0.67 -1.96
C THR A 218 -11.84 0.65 -1.37
N ASP A 219 -11.96 -0.02 -0.23
CA ASP A 219 -13.15 0.02 0.61
C ASP A 219 -13.15 1.25 1.54
N ALA A 220 -14.17 1.35 2.39
CA ALA A 220 -14.34 2.45 3.34
C ALA A 220 -13.21 2.60 4.35
N CYS A 221 -12.35 1.58 4.50
CA CYS A 221 -11.21 1.59 5.39
C CYS A 221 -9.87 1.69 4.67
N GLY A 222 -9.87 1.89 3.35
CA GLY A 222 -8.65 2.01 2.55
C GLY A 222 -8.04 0.65 2.16
N PHE A 223 -8.70 -0.47 2.45
CA PHE A 223 -8.25 -1.79 2.02
C PHE A 223 -8.66 -2.07 0.58
N LEU A 224 -7.95 -2.97 -0.08
CA LEU A 224 -8.35 -3.47 -1.38
C LEU A 224 -9.75 -4.07 -1.31
N ARG A 225 -10.55 -3.79 -2.34
CA ARG A 225 -11.86 -4.42 -2.45
C ARG A 225 -11.75 -5.93 -2.65
N GLU A 226 -12.76 -6.64 -2.16
CA GLU A 226 -12.91 -8.08 -2.37
C GLU A 226 -12.79 -8.46 -3.85
N GLY A 227 -11.98 -9.49 -4.12
CA GLY A 227 -11.70 -9.98 -5.47
C GLY A 227 -10.51 -9.31 -6.17
N ALA A 228 -9.89 -8.28 -5.57
CA ALA A 228 -8.77 -7.58 -6.18
C ALA A 228 -7.56 -8.50 -6.39
N ILE A 229 -7.10 -9.17 -5.31
CA ILE A 229 -5.95 -10.07 -5.37
C ILE A 229 -6.26 -11.31 -6.22
N GLU A 230 -7.45 -11.87 -6.05
CA GLU A 230 -7.90 -13.04 -6.82
C GLU A 230 -7.92 -12.76 -8.31
N SER A 231 -8.30 -11.54 -8.73
CA SER A 231 -8.31 -11.16 -10.14
C SER A 231 -6.93 -11.10 -10.80
N VAL A 232 -5.86 -10.86 -10.02
CA VAL A 232 -4.47 -10.96 -10.49
C VAL A 232 -4.01 -12.41 -10.48
N ALA A 233 -4.33 -13.15 -9.42
CA ALA A 233 -3.92 -14.54 -9.25
C ALA A 233 -4.48 -15.50 -10.31
N THR A 234 -5.56 -15.13 -11.01
CA THR A 234 -6.08 -15.90 -12.14
C THR A 234 -5.29 -15.72 -13.44
N LEU A 235 -4.42 -14.71 -13.51
CA LEU A 235 -3.56 -14.48 -14.66
C LEU A 235 -2.37 -15.44 -14.64
N THR A 236 -1.87 -15.78 -15.83
CA THR A 236 -0.73 -16.66 -16.01
C THR A 236 0.54 -15.84 -16.10
N GLU A 237 1.52 -16.15 -15.26
CA GLU A 237 2.89 -15.64 -15.42
C GLU A 237 3.50 -16.22 -16.70
N VAL A 238 3.84 -15.35 -17.64
CA VAL A 238 4.44 -15.73 -18.92
C VAL A 238 5.91 -15.35 -19.02
N ASP A 239 6.34 -14.36 -18.24
CA ASP A 239 7.70 -13.85 -18.25
C ASP A 239 8.04 -13.16 -16.93
N ARG A 240 9.34 -13.07 -16.62
CA ARG A 240 9.87 -12.45 -15.40
C ARG A 240 11.25 -11.87 -15.64
N ASP A 241 11.39 -10.59 -15.36
CA ASP A 241 12.67 -9.89 -15.35
C ASP A 241 13.09 -9.52 -13.92
N GLU A 242 14.30 -9.91 -13.51
CA GLU A 242 14.88 -9.51 -12.22
C GLU A 242 15.65 -8.19 -12.39
N LEU A 243 15.31 -7.19 -11.58
CA LEU A 243 15.97 -5.90 -11.52
C LEU A 243 16.74 -5.80 -10.19
N THR A 244 18.03 -5.47 -10.26
CA THR A 244 18.83 -5.16 -9.09
C THR A 244 19.00 -3.65 -8.98
N LEU A 245 18.56 -3.08 -7.87
CA LEU A 245 18.70 -1.67 -7.55
C LEU A 245 20.04 -1.42 -6.84
N PRO A 246 20.66 -0.24 -7.06
CA PRO A 246 21.93 0.15 -6.43
C PRO A 246 21.83 0.28 -4.90
#